data_AF-A0A660LD61-F1
#
_entry.id   AF-A0A660LD61-F1
#
_cell.length_a   1.000
_cell.length_b   1.000
_cell.length_c   1.000
_cell.angle_alpha   90.00
_cell.angle_beta   90.00
_cell.angle_gamma   90.00
#
_symmetry.space_group_name_H-M   'P 1'
#
loop_
_entity.id
_entity.type
_entity.pdbx_description
1 polymer ?
#
loop_
_entity_poly.entity_id
_entity_poly.type
_entity_poly.pdbx_seq_one_letter_code
_entity_poly.pdbx_strand_id
1 'polypeptide(L)'
;MSVPPNDLALVRLALVAFSPRLADRWKDWALNIDGTEVVFAVAQESEHQTEILVQAAVPLKYPPKGSGGEVFLPEKERVVAERAIEFAANLVAVGQGRRRHISSPWPPAVLVSAGDAGRRWLATQTSLRRGRLKREIRTKDTIDLPETVLQQLGDRADGLSLMVEALGQRSAMGRFREFVRLFERAFRCPPKRLADPVAAFLHSRFGYDRSELVGWFETMRDPATHADARNEFLLEADVRPVTDRMEQAAYDVLVNKASWRSPDAERRERWCPTSGSFNANGGMFIQQHTTPTTDGLLLDEWGVWPMALAHGVFKTRPSHWWPQVDPRSSDSEGFEIRIVAERDLR
;
A
#
# COMPACT_ATOMS: atom_id res chain seq x y z
N MET A 1 -20.90 -24.62 19.09
CA MET A 1 -20.82 -23.24 18.55
C MET A 1 -22.07 -22.99 17.72
N SER A 2 -22.75 -21.86 17.88
CA SER A 2 -23.93 -21.51 17.08
C SER A 2 -23.52 -21.18 15.65
N VAL A 3 -24.31 -21.67 14.68
CA VAL A 3 -24.08 -21.39 13.25
C VAL A 3 -24.33 -19.89 13.00
N PRO A 4 -23.42 -19.18 12.31
CA PRO A 4 -23.64 -17.77 12.03
C PRO A 4 -24.81 -17.59 11.05
N PRO A 5 -25.64 -16.55 11.25
CA PRO A 5 -26.82 -16.32 10.41
C PRO A 5 -26.46 -15.69 9.06
N ASN A 6 -27.38 -15.82 8.11
CA ASN A 6 -27.21 -15.38 6.72
C ASN A 6 -27.56 -13.89 6.50
N ASP A 7 -27.82 -13.14 7.57
CA ASP A 7 -28.23 -11.72 7.55
C ASP A 7 -27.07 -10.76 7.85
N LEU A 8 -25.83 -11.25 7.75
CA LEU A 8 -24.61 -10.50 7.99
C LEU A 8 -24.10 -9.84 6.70
N ALA A 9 -23.55 -8.64 6.84
CA ALA A 9 -22.81 -7.96 5.78
C ALA A 9 -21.46 -7.48 6.29
N LEU A 10 -20.45 -7.54 5.43
CA LEU A 10 -19.17 -6.87 5.62
C LEU A 10 -19.31 -5.43 5.17
N VAL A 11 -18.90 -4.50 6.03
CA VAL A 11 -18.81 -3.08 5.68
C VAL A 11 -17.35 -2.68 5.65
N ARG A 12 -16.85 -2.37 4.45
CA ARG A 12 -15.54 -1.75 4.28
C ARG A 12 -15.66 -0.25 4.45
N LEU A 13 -14.76 0.33 5.23
CA LEU A 13 -14.72 1.76 5.52
C LEU A 13 -13.51 2.39 4.83
N ALA A 14 -13.69 3.58 4.27
CA ALA A 14 -12.62 4.37 3.69
C ALA A 14 -12.85 5.87 3.93
N LEU A 15 -11.77 6.62 4.07
CA LEU A 15 -11.78 8.07 3.99
C LEU A 15 -11.31 8.47 2.59
N VAL A 16 -12.12 9.23 1.88
CA VAL A 16 -11.82 9.72 0.53
C VAL A 16 -11.66 11.23 0.59
N ALA A 17 -10.42 11.70 0.42
CA ALA A 17 -10.09 13.10 0.33
C ALA A 17 -10.09 13.55 -1.13
N PHE A 18 -10.80 14.63 -1.43
CA PHE A 18 -10.87 15.25 -2.75
C PHE A 18 -10.24 16.64 -2.72
N SER A 19 -9.37 16.90 -3.69
CA SER A 19 -8.70 18.20 -3.84
C SER A 19 -8.69 18.67 -5.29
N PRO A 20 -9.10 19.93 -5.57
CA PRO A 20 -9.75 20.88 -4.65
C PRO A 20 -11.09 20.38 -4.06
N ARG A 21 -11.64 21.13 -3.09
CA ARG A 21 -12.92 20.83 -2.40
C ARG A 21 -14.04 20.48 -3.39
N LEU A 22 -14.91 19.55 -2.98
CA LEU A 22 -16.10 19.17 -3.75
C LEU A 22 -17.20 20.24 -3.67
N ALA A 23 -18.06 20.26 -4.69
CA ALA A 23 -19.30 21.03 -4.64
C ALA A 23 -20.30 20.40 -3.65
N ASP A 24 -21.15 21.22 -3.03
CA ASP A 24 -22.05 20.80 -1.94
C ASP A 24 -22.96 19.61 -2.30
N ARG A 25 -23.39 19.51 -3.57
CA ARG A 25 -24.25 18.41 -4.06
C ARG A 25 -23.59 17.02 -3.99
N TRP A 26 -22.28 16.94 -3.79
CA TRP A 26 -21.53 15.68 -3.67
C TRP A 26 -21.19 15.32 -2.22
N LYS A 27 -21.82 16.00 -1.27
CA LYS A 27 -21.70 15.74 0.17
C LYS A 27 -22.79 14.83 0.71
N ASP A 28 -23.65 14.31 -0.13
CA ASP A 28 -24.62 13.28 0.22
C ASP A 28 -24.93 12.49 -1.05
N TRP A 29 -24.56 11.22 -1.06
CA TRP A 29 -24.81 10.32 -2.19
C TRP A 29 -24.77 8.86 -1.75
N ALA A 30 -25.54 8.05 -2.46
CA ALA A 30 -25.46 6.60 -2.42
C ALA A 30 -25.39 6.10 -3.86
N LEU A 31 -24.49 5.16 -4.11
CA LEU A 31 -24.31 4.52 -5.40
C LEU A 31 -24.48 3.01 -5.25
N ASN A 32 -25.16 2.38 -6.20
CA ASN A 32 -25.15 0.92 -6.31
C ASN A 32 -24.17 0.54 -7.43
N ILE A 33 -23.13 -0.21 -7.05
CA ILE A 33 -22.06 -0.64 -7.96
C ILE A 33 -22.03 -2.16 -7.93
N ASP A 34 -22.51 -2.79 -9.00
CA ASP A 34 -22.59 -4.26 -9.14
C ASP A 34 -23.28 -4.95 -7.95
N GLY A 35 -24.37 -4.35 -7.45
CA GLY A 35 -25.11 -4.87 -6.29
C GLY A 35 -24.48 -4.55 -4.93
N THR A 36 -23.35 -3.83 -4.89
CA THR A 36 -22.75 -3.29 -3.67
C THR A 36 -23.24 -1.87 -3.44
N GLU A 37 -23.84 -1.63 -2.28
CA GLU A 37 -24.24 -0.28 -1.89
C GLU A 37 -23.02 0.46 -1.32
N VAL A 38 -22.68 1.59 -1.93
CA VAL A 38 -21.63 2.51 -1.47
C VAL A 38 -22.27 3.81 -1.01
N VAL A 39 -22.14 4.10 0.28
CA VAL A 39 -22.87 5.17 0.95
C VAL A 39 -21.92 6.20 1.52
N PHE A 40 -22.26 7.47 1.31
CA PHE A 40 -21.72 8.61 2.04
C PHE A 40 -22.18 8.57 3.50
N ALA A 41 -21.25 8.66 4.45
CA ALA A 41 -21.62 8.69 5.87
C ALA A 41 -21.40 10.06 6.53
N VAL A 42 -20.20 10.61 6.40
CA VAL A 42 -19.81 11.87 7.07
C VAL A 42 -18.77 12.60 6.23
N ALA A 43 -18.82 13.93 6.17
CA ALA A 43 -17.77 14.76 5.58
C ALA A 43 -17.07 15.61 6.66
N GLN A 44 -15.76 15.71 6.56
CA GLN A 44 -14.95 16.72 7.22
C GLN A 44 -14.33 17.63 6.17
N GLU A 45 -14.30 18.93 6.45
CA GLU A 45 -13.84 19.92 5.48
C GLU A 45 -12.67 20.72 6.02
N SER A 46 -11.74 21.02 5.12
CA SER A 46 -10.73 22.04 5.32
C SER A 46 -10.78 23.05 4.17
N GLU A 47 -9.94 24.08 4.25
CA GLU A 47 -9.84 25.10 3.21
C GLU A 47 -9.46 24.52 1.84
N HIS A 48 -8.72 23.40 1.80
CA HIS A 48 -8.12 22.88 0.58
C HIS A 48 -8.69 21.54 0.08
N GLN A 49 -9.47 20.84 0.92
CA GLN A 49 -9.99 19.52 0.59
C GLN A 49 -11.31 19.20 1.31
N THR A 50 -12.10 18.32 0.69
CA THR A 50 -13.21 17.63 1.35
C THR A 50 -12.76 16.20 1.63
N GLU A 51 -12.82 15.77 2.88
CA GLU A 51 -12.62 14.37 3.26
C GLU A 51 -13.95 13.75 3.63
N ILE A 52 -14.20 12.54 3.13
CA ILE A 52 -15.49 11.88 3.24
C ILE A 52 -15.30 10.46 3.76
N LEU A 53 -16.02 10.08 4.80
CA LEU A 53 -16.19 8.68 5.18
C LEU A 53 -17.17 8.01 4.20
N VAL A 54 -16.66 7.03 3.48
CA VAL A 54 -17.38 6.19 2.53
C VAL A 54 -17.45 4.77 3.11
N GLN A 55 -18.62 4.14 2.95
CA GLN A 55 -18.87 2.78 3.39
C GLN A 55 -19.34 1.95 2.22
N ALA A 56 -18.83 0.74 2.06
CA ALA A 56 -19.38 -0.23 1.11
C ALA A 56 -19.81 -1.49 1.84
N ALA A 57 -21.10 -1.81 1.72
CA ALA A 57 -21.71 -2.96 2.38
C ALA A 57 -21.89 -4.12 1.38
N VAL A 58 -21.31 -5.27 1.70
CA VAL A 58 -21.40 -6.50 0.89
C VAL A 58 -22.04 -7.60 1.75
N PRO A 59 -23.24 -8.10 1.39
CA PRO A 59 -23.86 -9.23 2.06
C PRO A 59 -22.95 -10.46 2.01
N LEU A 60 -22.80 -11.15 3.14
CA LEU A 60 -21.98 -12.35 3.19
C LEU A 60 -22.71 -13.52 2.53
N LYS A 61 -22.08 -14.12 1.51
CA LYS A 61 -22.67 -15.31 0.84
C LYS A 61 -22.68 -16.53 1.76
N TYR A 62 -21.68 -16.62 2.63
CA TYR A 62 -21.53 -17.68 3.61
C TYR A 62 -21.26 -17.11 4.99
N PRO A 63 -21.68 -17.83 6.05
CA PRO A 63 -21.30 -17.52 7.42
C PRO A 63 -19.78 -17.30 7.55
N PRO A 64 -19.33 -16.20 8.19
CA PRO A 64 -17.91 -15.97 8.38
C PRO A 64 -17.34 -17.05 9.30
N LYS A 65 -16.11 -17.48 9.03
CA LYS A 65 -15.44 -18.48 9.87
C LYS A 65 -15.19 -17.87 11.24
N GLY A 66 -15.45 -18.64 12.29
CA GLY A 66 -15.17 -18.27 13.67
C GLY A 66 -14.30 -19.31 14.36
N SER A 67 -13.32 -18.87 15.16
CA SER A 67 -12.50 -19.76 15.99
C SER A 67 -12.16 -19.06 17.30
N GLY A 68 -12.40 -19.70 18.44
CA GLY A 68 -12.07 -19.12 19.76
C GLY A 68 -12.81 -17.82 20.10
N GLY A 69 -13.97 -17.55 19.48
CA GLY A 69 -14.71 -16.30 19.63
C GLY A 69 -14.20 -15.16 18.71
N GLU A 70 -13.19 -15.41 17.89
CA GLU A 70 -12.75 -14.47 16.86
C GLU A 70 -13.43 -14.75 15.52
N VAL A 71 -13.78 -13.70 14.79
CA VAL A 71 -14.42 -13.78 13.46
C VAL A 71 -13.45 -13.36 12.38
N PHE A 72 -13.28 -14.20 11.36
CA PHE A 72 -12.47 -13.90 10.19
C PHE A 72 -13.29 -13.12 9.16
N LEU A 73 -12.75 -11.99 8.67
CA LEU A 73 -13.35 -11.26 7.56
C LEU A 73 -13.11 -12.00 6.24
N PRO A 74 -14.16 -12.28 5.46
CA PRO A 74 -14.00 -13.00 4.20
C PRO A 74 -13.38 -12.08 3.14
N GLU A 75 -12.27 -12.56 2.57
CA GLU A 75 -11.44 -11.78 1.64
C GLU A 75 -12.17 -11.38 0.36
N LYS A 76 -12.99 -12.29 -0.19
CA LYS A 76 -13.70 -12.07 -1.45
C LYS A 76 -14.65 -10.89 -1.37
N GLU A 77 -15.51 -10.85 -0.35
CA GLU A 77 -16.46 -9.78 -0.10
C GLU A 77 -15.75 -8.46 0.22
N ARG A 78 -14.62 -8.51 0.94
CA ARG A 78 -13.76 -7.34 1.19
C ARG A 78 -13.24 -6.74 -0.12
N VAL A 79 -12.66 -7.55 -1.02
CA VAL A 79 -12.11 -7.06 -2.30
C VAL A 79 -13.21 -6.44 -3.17
N VAL A 80 -14.42 -7.02 -3.16
CA VAL A 80 -15.58 -6.44 -3.85
C VAL A 80 -15.92 -5.05 -3.28
N ALA A 81 -15.97 -4.91 -1.95
CA ALA A 81 -16.23 -3.64 -1.29
C ALA A 81 -15.16 -2.58 -1.61
N GLU A 82 -13.88 -2.97 -1.64
CA GLU A 82 -12.76 -2.08 -1.95
C GLU A 82 -12.83 -1.56 -3.40
N ARG A 83 -13.09 -2.44 -4.36
CA ARG A 83 -13.29 -2.06 -5.77
C ARG A 83 -14.49 -1.12 -5.93
N ALA A 84 -15.58 -1.36 -5.22
CA ALA A 84 -16.76 -0.50 -5.26
C ALA A 84 -16.47 0.91 -4.69
N ILE A 85 -15.77 1.00 -3.55
CA ILE A 85 -15.33 2.30 -2.98
C ILE A 85 -14.44 3.04 -3.97
N GLU A 86 -13.45 2.36 -4.55
CA GLU A 86 -12.52 2.99 -5.48
C GLU A 86 -13.22 3.46 -6.76
N PHE A 87 -14.15 2.66 -7.29
CA PHE A 87 -14.97 3.05 -8.44
C PHE A 87 -15.86 4.26 -8.13
N ALA A 88 -16.55 4.26 -6.98
CA ALA A 88 -17.34 5.41 -6.53
C ALA A 88 -16.48 6.68 -6.43
N ALA A 89 -15.31 6.57 -5.79
CA ALA A 89 -14.38 7.68 -5.66
C ALA A 89 -13.87 8.17 -7.02
N ASN A 90 -13.62 7.27 -7.98
CA ASN A 90 -13.27 7.61 -9.35
C ASN A 90 -14.40 8.36 -10.07
N LEU A 91 -15.66 7.91 -9.94
CA LEU A 91 -16.81 8.58 -10.56
C LEU A 91 -16.96 10.02 -10.05
N VAL A 92 -16.87 10.22 -8.73
CA VAL A 92 -16.95 11.56 -8.13
C VAL A 92 -15.77 12.42 -8.58
N ALA A 93 -14.55 11.87 -8.58
CA ALA A 93 -13.35 12.56 -9.02
C ALA A 93 -13.45 13.03 -10.48
N VAL A 94 -13.87 12.14 -11.39
CA VAL A 94 -14.07 12.48 -12.81
C VAL A 94 -15.20 13.48 -12.99
N GLY A 95 -16.35 13.24 -12.38
CA GLY A 95 -17.53 14.11 -12.50
C GLY A 95 -17.30 15.53 -11.98
N GLN A 96 -16.35 15.72 -11.06
CA GLN A 96 -15.98 17.03 -10.50
C GLN A 96 -14.62 17.56 -10.97
N GLY A 97 -13.91 16.83 -11.85
CA GLY A 97 -12.56 17.19 -12.26
C GLY A 97 -11.60 17.37 -11.07
N ARG A 98 -11.69 16.48 -10.07
CA ARG A 98 -10.91 16.55 -8.82
C ARG A 98 -9.89 15.41 -8.76
N ARG A 99 -8.83 15.64 -7.99
CA ARG A 99 -7.95 14.57 -7.52
C ARG A 99 -8.61 13.90 -6.33
N ARG A 100 -8.35 12.60 -6.15
CA ARG A 100 -8.75 11.85 -4.95
C ARG A 100 -7.55 11.23 -4.25
N HIS A 101 -7.69 10.99 -2.97
CA HIS A 101 -6.83 10.15 -2.16
C HIS A 101 -7.72 9.27 -1.29
N ILE A 102 -7.42 7.97 -1.19
CA ILE A 102 -8.17 7.04 -0.32
C ILE A 102 -7.25 6.59 0.82
N SER A 103 -7.77 6.64 2.05
CA SER A 103 -7.14 6.16 3.27
C SER A 103 -8.10 5.24 4.04
N SER A 104 -7.54 4.37 4.87
CA SER A 104 -8.30 3.51 5.79
C SER A 104 -8.48 4.22 7.14
N PRO A 105 -9.72 4.36 7.65
CA PRO A 105 -9.94 4.74 9.03
C PRO A 105 -9.66 3.55 9.97
N TRP A 106 -9.77 3.77 11.28
CA TRP A 106 -9.69 2.72 12.28
C TRP A 106 -11.00 2.58 13.07
N PRO A 107 -11.70 1.44 12.95
CA PRO A 107 -11.31 0.22 12.24
C PRO A 107 -11.50 0.34 10.71
N PRO A 108 -10.77 -0.44 9.90
CA PRO A 108 -10.87 -0.37 8.44
C PRO A 108 -12.08 -1.15 7.88
N ALA A 109 -12.60 -2.12 8.62
CA ALA A 109 -13.86 -2.80 8.30
C ALA A 109 -14.61 -3.21 9.58
N VAL A 110 -15.91 -3.41 9.43
CA VAL A 110 -16.83 -3.89 10.48
C VAL A 110 -17.81 -4.89 9.89
N LEU A 111 -18.51 -5.63 10.76
CA LEU A 111 -19.68 -6.40 10.39
C LEU A 111 -20.94 -5.68 10.85
N VAL A 112 -21.99 -5.78 10.05
CA VAL A 112 -23.34 -5.33 10.41
C VAL A 112 -24.32 -6.47 10.18
N SER A 113 -25.48 -6.39 10.82
CA SER A 113 -26.55 -7.38 10.66
C SER A 113 -27.89 -6.70 10.48
N ALA A 114 -28.64 -7.15 9.47
CA ALA A 114 -30.00 -6.66 9.23
C ALA A 114 -31.01 -7.19 10.27
N GLY A 115 -30.79 -8.39 10.82
CA GLY A 115 -31.73 -9.06 11.74
C GLY A 115 -31.21 -9.26 13.17
N ASP A 116 -32.12 -9.64 14.05
CA ASP A 116 -31.80 -9.90 15.47
C ASP A 116 -30.97 -11.17 15.67
N ALA A 117 -31.02 -12.10 14.72
CA ALA A 117 -30.22 -13.31 14.77
C ALA A 117 -28.73 -12.97 14.64
N GLY A 118 -28.35 -12.19 13.63
CA GLY A 118 -26.95 -11.78 13.43
C GLY A 118 -26.45 -10.83 14.51
N ARG A 119 -27.28 -9.89 14.96
CA ARG A 119 -26.92 -9.05 16.12
C ARG A 119 -26.61 -9.88 17.36
N ARG A 120 -27.46 -10.87 17.69
CA ARG A 120 -27.21 -11.78 18.83
C ARG A 120 -25.97 -12.64 18.63
N TRP A 121 -25.75 -13.17 17.43
CA TRP A 121 -24.57 -13.98 17.13
C TRP A 121 -23.27 -13.16 17.24
N LEU A 122 -23.24 -11.93 16.70
CA LEU A 122 -22.10 -11.02 16.83
C LEU A 122 -21.84 -10.65 18.30
N ALA A 123 -22.89 -10.46 19.10
CA ALA A 123 -22.76 -10.20 20.53
C ALA A 123 -22.15 -11.38 21.33
N THR A 124 -22.19 -12.61 20.81
CA THR A 124 -21.48 -13.75 21.43
C THR A 124 -20.03 -13.90 20.98
N GLN A 125 -19.59 -13.09 20.01
CA GLN A 125 -18.21 -13.09 19.54
C GLN A 125 -17.38 -12.07 20.33
N THR A 126 -16.09 -12.37 20.51
CA THR A 126 -15.16 -11.56 21.29
C THR A 126 -14.54 -10.45 20.44
N SER A 127 -14.14 -10.76 19.20
CA SER A 127 -13.37 -9.83 18.36
C SER A 127 -13.40 -10.20 16.88
N LEU A 128 -13.04 -9.25 16.02
CA LEU A 128 -12.57 -9.57 14.68
C LEU A 128 -11.14 -10.08 14.76
N ARG A 129 -10.86 -11.20 14.10
CA ARG A 129 -9.50 -11.62 13.87
C ARG A 129 -8.86 -10.65 12.89
N ARG A 130 -7.90 -9.88 13.38
CA ARG A 130 -7.18 -8.90 12.59
C ARG A 130 -5.85 -9.43 12.10
N GLY A 131 -5.48 -9.02 10.90
CA GLY A 131 -4.12 -9.10 10.42
C GLY A 131 -3.26 -8.00 11.03
N ARG A 132 -1.96 -8.07 10.73
CA ARG A 132 -1.01 -7.01 11.10
C ARG A 132 -1.19 -5.83 10.15
N LEU A 133 -1.26 -4.61 10.68
CA LEU A 133 -1.10 -3.39 9.87
C LEU A 133 0.17 -3.52 9.04
N LYS A 134 0.04 -3.46 7.71
CA LYS A 134 1.21 -3.52 6.85
C LYS A 134 1.97 -2.20 6.94
N ARG A 135 3.29 -2.26 6.90
CA ARG A 135 4.13 -1.06 6.94
C ARG A 135 4.86 -0.93 5.63
N GLU A 136 4.69 0.22 5.00
CA GLU A 136 5.62 0.70 4.00
C GLU A 136 6.56 1.66 4.71
N ILE A 137 7.80 1.22 4.93
CA ILE A 137 8.83 2.09 5.46
C ILE A 137 9.44 2.80 4.27
N ARG A 138 9.27 4.13 4.25
CA ARG A 138 9.95 4.98 3.30
C ARG A 138 11.10 5.65 4.02
N THR A 139 12.28 5.07 3.90
CA THR A 139 13.47 5.80 4.33
C THR A 139 13.70 6.95 3.35
N LYS A 140 13.15 8.13 3.69
CA LYS A 140 13.66 9.40 3.19
C LYS A 140 14.96 9.69 3.92
N ASP A 141 15.95 8.83 3.71
CA ASP A 141 17.29 9.37 3.78
C ASP A 141 17.32 10.47 2.72
N THR A 142 17.63 11.69 3.16
CA THR A 142 18.25 12.61 2.23
C THR A 142 19.51 11.88 1.83
N ILE A 143 19.51 11.27 0.63
CA ILE A 143 20.66 10.51 0.17
C ILE A 143 21.75 11.54 -0.05
N ASP A 144 22.59 11.68 0.98
CA ASP A 144 23.76 12.53 0.95
C ASP A 144 24.80 11.82 0.10
N LEU A 145 24.72 12.04 -1.22
CA LEU A 145 25.72 11.57 -2.16
C LEU A 145 26.88 12.56 -2.12
N PRO A 146 28.08 12.13 -1.70
CA PRO A 146 29.26 12.97 -1.80
C PRO A 146 29.44 13.48 -3.23
N GLU A 147 30.00 14.68 -3.40
CA GLU A 147 30.23 15.26 -4.73
C GLU A 147 31.01 14.31 -5.65
N THR A 148 31.95 13.54 -5.09
CA THR A 148 32.73 12.52 -5.79
C THR A 148 31.87 11.38 -6.36
N VAL A 149 30.75 11.04 -5.72
CA VAL A 149 29.78 10.06 -6.23
C VAL A 149 28.91 10.70 -7.31
N LEU A 150 28.43 11.94 -7.09
CA LEU A 150 27.62 12.66 -8.07
C LEU A 150 28.34 12.83 -9.42
N GLN A 151 29.63 13.18 -9.38
CA GLN A 151 30.48 13.32 -10.57
C GLN A 151 30.60 12.02 -11.38
N GLN A 152 30.41 10.85 -10.74
CA GLN A 152 30.49 9.54 -11.40
C GLN A 152 29.18 9.10 -12.08
N LEU A 153 28.07 9.81 -11.86
CA LEU A 153 26.77 9.50 -12.46
C LEU A 153 26.62 10.08 -13.88
N GLY A 154 27.65 10.74 -14.42
CA GLY A 154 27.64 11.30 -15.76
C GLY A 154 27.45 10.25 -16.87
N ASP A 155 27.83 9.00 -16.65
CA ASP A 155 27.67 7.87 -17.60
C ASP A 155 26.23 7.34 -17.69
N ARG A 156 25.31 7.84 -16.85
CA ARG A 156 23.93 7.34 -16.71
C ARG A 156 22.89 8.46 -16.56
N ALA A 157 23.09 9.54 -17.31
CA ALA A 157 22.19 10.70 -17.30
C ALA A 157 20.71 10.35 -17.54
N ASP A 158 20.43 9.30 -18.32
CA ASP A 158 19.08 8.78 -18.53
C ASP A 158 18.51 8.09 -17.28
N GLY A 159 19.32 7.35 -16.52
CA GLY A 159 18.96 6.81 -15.22
C GLY A 159 18.64 7.89 -14.19
N LEU A 160 19.48 8.94 -14.14
CA LEU A 160 19.22 10.12 -13.31
C LEU A 160 17.90 10.78 -13.67
N SER A 161 17.63 10.97 -14.97
CA SER A 161 16.39 11.58 -15.44
C SER A 161 15.17 10.77 -15.01
N LEU A 162 15.20 9.44 -15.19
CA LEU A 162 14.11 8.55 -14.77
C LEU A 162 13.91 8.52 -13.26
N MET A 163 14.99 8.61 -12.49
CA MET A 163 14.90 8.70 -11.03
C MET A 163 14.22 9.99 -10.60
N VAL A 164 14.60 11.12 -11.19
CA VAL A 164 13.97 12.42 -10.92
C VAL A 164 12.49 12.42 -11.31
N GLU A 165 12.15 11.86 -12.47
CA GLU A 165 10.76 11.68 -12.90
C GLU A 165 9.97 10.86 -11.86
N ALA A 166 10.52 9.72 -11.41
CA ALA A 166 9.90 8.89 -10.38
C ALA A 166 9.69 9.66 -9.07
N LEU A 167 10.68 10.43 -8.60
CA LEU A 167 10.58 11.23 -7.37
C LEU A 167 9.57 12.38 -7.50
N GLY A 168 9.35 12.90 -8.71
CA GLY A 168 8.34 13.91 -9.00
C GLY A 168 6.90 13.38 -9.02
N GLN A 169 6.71 12.06 -9.14
CA GLN A 169 5.39 11.45 -9.15
C GLN A 169 4.77 11.43 -7.75
N ARG A 170 3.52 11.89 -7.67
CA ARG A 170 2.71 11.81 -6.44
C ARG A 170 1.98 10.47 -6.27
N SER A 171 1.66 9.79 -7.38
CA SER A 171 0.95 8.51 -7.36
C SER A 171 1.94 7.35 -7.30
N ALA A 172 1.62 6.31 -6.54
CA ALA A 172 2.45 5.09 -6.51
C ALA A 172 2.55 4.44 -7.90
N MET A 173 1.48 4.50 -8.70
CA MET A 173 1.46 4.01 -10.08
C MET A 173 2.45 4.73 -10.99
N GLY A 174 2.53 6.06 -10.91
CA GLY A 174 3.53 6.83 -11.64
C GLY A 174 4.94 6.44 -11.24
N ARG A 175 5.22 6.38 -9.93
CA ARG A 175 6.52 5.98 -9.39
C ARG A 175 6.93 4.58 -9.87
N PHE A 176 6.04 3.60 -9.72
CA PHE A 176 6.24 2.22 -10.15
C PHE A 176 6.66 2.14 -11.63
N ARG A 177 5.94 2.83 -12.52
CA ARG A 177 6.25 2.82 -13.96
C ARG A 177 7.63 3.40 -14.26
N GLU A 178 8.00 4.49 -13.61
CA GLU A 178 9.31 5.11 -13.81
C GLU A 178 10.46 4.27 -13.24
N PHE A 179 10.26 3.60 -12.10
CA PHE A 179 11.24 2.63 -11.59
C PHE A 179 11.43 1.44 -12.54
N VAL A 180 10.34 0.86 -13.09
CA VAL A 180 10.46 -0.19 -14.12
C VAL A 180 11.29 0.30 -15.30
N ARG A 181 11.04 1.51 -15.81
CA ARG A 181 11.81 2.10 -16.92
C ARG A 181 13.29 2.29 -16.54
N LEU A 182 13.58 2.69 -15.31
CA LEU A 182 14.95 2.83 -14.82
C LEU A 182 15.68 1.47 -14.85
N PHE A 183 15.05 0.40 -14.36
CA PHE A 183 15.63 -0.94 -14.42
C PHE A 183 15.80 -1.45 -15.86
N GLU A 184 14.81 -1.26 -16.74
CA GLU A 184 14.92 -1.59 -18.18
C GLU A 184 16.14 -0.88 -18.81
N ARG A 185 16.35 0.40 -18.51
CA ARG A 185 17.48 1.18 -19.02
C ARG A 185 18.81 0.72 -18.44
N ALA A 186 18.88 0.51 -17.13
CA ALA A 186 20.09 0.10 -16.43
C ALA A 186 20.64 -1.23 -16.97
N PHE A 187 19.76 -2.22 -17.17
CA PHE A 187 20.13 -3.58 -17.56
C PHE A 187 20.00 -3.86 -19.07
N ARG A 188 19.48 -2.90 -19.85
CA ARG A 188 19.26 -3.05 -21.30
C ARG A 188 18.49 -4.33 -21.64
N CYS A 189 17.47 -4.65 -20.85
CA CYS A 189 16.64 -5.82 -21.07
C CYS A 189 15.15 -5.49 -20.86
N PRO A 190 14.25 -6.24 -21.53
CA PRO A 190 12.82 -6.05 -21.35
C PRO A 190 12.37 -6.52 -19.96
N PRO A 191 11.22 -6.03 -19.44
CA PRO A 191 10.75 -6.33 -18.08
C PRO A 191 10.71 -7.80 -17.72
N LYS A 192 10.22 -8.64 -18.63
CA LYS A 192 10.11 -10.09 -18.43
C LYS A 192 11.45 -10.81 -18.26
N ARG A 193 12.57 -10.09 -18.39
CA ARG A 193 13.94 -10.58 -18.20
C ARG A 193 14.71 -9.75 -17.18
N LEU A 194 14.04 -8.88 -16.40
CA LEU A 194 14.68 -8.05 -15.38
C LEU A 194 14.89 -8.78 -14.06
N ALA A 195 14.02 -9.73 -13.70
CA ALA A 195 14.05 -10.35 -12.38
C ALA A 195 15.42 -10.98 -12.06
N ASP A 196 15.98 -11.77 -12.99
CA ASP A 196 17.27 -12.44 -12.79
C ASP A 196 18.47 -11.46 -12.69
N PRO A 197 18.70 -10.53 -13.63
CA PRO A 197 19.84 -9.62 -13.53
C PRO A 197 19.72 -8.63 -12.36
N VAL A 198 18.50 -8.19 -12.00
CA VAL A 198 18.28 -7.35 -10.82
C VAL A 198 18.55 -8.14 -9.54
N ALA A 199 18.08 -9.39 -9.44
CA ALA A 199 18.37 -10.26 -8.29
C ALA A 199 19.86 -10.51 -8.12
N ALA A 200 20.57 -10.74 -9.23
CA ALA A 200 22.01 -10.97 -9.22
C ALA A 200 22.82 -9.71 -8.82
N PHE A 201 22.29 -8.52 -9.10
CA PHE A 201 22.94 -7.24 -8.76
C PHE A 201 22.66 -6.78 -7.32
N LEU A 202 21.42 -6.93 -6.84
CA LEU A 202 21.00 -6.38 -5.56
C LEU A 202 21.67 -7.11 -4.40
N HIS A 203 22.11 -6.32 -3.41
CA HIS A 203 22.84 -6.87 -2.27
C HIS A 203 21.92 -7.75 -1.40
N SER A 204 22.37 -8.97 -1.08
CA SER A 204 21.60 -10.00 -0.34
C SER A 204 21.04 -9.53 1.00
N ARG A 205 21.77 -8.66 1.71
CA ARG A 205 21.36 -8.00 2.96
C ARG A 205 20.00 -7.30 2.92
N PHE A 206 19.54 -6.85 1.75
CA PHE A 206 18.25 -6.16 1.61
C PHE A 206 17.08 -7.15 1.41
N GLY A 207 17.38 -8.45 1.38
CA GLY A 207 16.41 -9.54 1.36
C GLY A 207 15.50 -9.54 0.15
N TYR A 208 15.96 -8.98 -0.98
CA TYR A 208 15.27 -9.16 -2.25
C TYR A 208 15.38 -10.61 -2.68
N ASP A 209 14.25 -11.23 -2.96
CA ASP A 209 14.20 -12.56 -3.54
C ASP A 209 13.68 -12.52 -4.99
N ARG A 210 13.89 -13.62 -5.70
CA ARG A 210 13.46 -13.72 -7.09
C ARG A 210 11.93 -13.64 -7.24
N SER A 211 11.17 -14.13 -6.25
CA SER A 211 9.71 -14.14 -6.29
C SER A 211 9.15 -12.72 -6.22
N GLU A 212 9.72 -11.89 -5.35
CA GLU A 212 9.42 -10.46 -5.24
C GLU A 212 9.64 -9.75 -6.58
N LEU A 213 10.82 -9.94 -7.18
CA LEU A 213 11.20 -9.27 -8.43
C LEU A 213 10.38 -9.74 -9.64
N VAL A 214 10.05 -11.04 -9.72
CA VAL A 214 9.09 -11.57 -10.71
C VAL A 214 7.72 -10.93 -10.52
N GLY A 215 7.27 -10.76 -9.27
CA GLY A 215 6.04 -10.05 -8.94
C GLY A 215 6.02 -8.64 -9.55
N TRP A 216 7.10 -7.88 -9.40
CA TRP A 216 7.19 -6.52 -9.95
C TRP A 216 7.17 -6.52 -11.47
N PHE A 217 8.08 -7.27 -12.11
CA PHE A 217 8.37 -7.11 -13.53
C PHE A 217 7.51 -7.94 -14.47
N GLU A 218 7.02 -9.11 -14.03
CA GLU A 218 6.24 -10.03 -14.86
C GLU A 218 4.75 -10.00 -14.52
N THR A 219 4.42 -9.89 -13.23
CA THR A 219 3.03 -9.93 -12.76
C THR A 219 2.38 -8.55 -12.80
N MET A 220 3.03 -7.53 -12.20
CA MET A 220 2.43 -6.20 -12.03
C MET A 220 2.65 -5.27 -13.22
N ARG A 221 3.82 -5.32 -13.86
CA ARG A 221 4.21 -4.36 -14.92
C ARG A 221 3.17 -4.22 -16.04
N ASP A 222 2.80 -5.33 -16.65
CA ASP A 222 1.91 -5.34 -17.81
C ASP A 222 0.53 -4.79 -17.46
N PRO A 223 -0.21 -5.29 -16.45
CA PRO A 223 -1.51 -4.75 -16.09
C PRO A 223 -1.46 -3.33 -15.47
N ALA A 224 -0.29 -2.88 -14.98
CA ALA A 224 -0.07 -1.49 -14.55
C ALA A 224 0.17 -0.51 -15.71
N THR A 225 0.52 -1.00 -16.90
CA THR A 225 0.88 -0.16 -18.07
C THR A 225 -0.12 -0.30 -19.22
N HIS A 226 -0.59 -1.51 -19.48
CA HIS A 226 -1.46 -1.87 -20.61
C HIS A 226 -2.84 -2.27 -20.08
N ALA A 227 -3.81 -1.37 -20.23
CA ALA A 227 -5.15 -1.54 -19.67
C ALA A 227 -6.09 -2.49 -20.46
N ASP A 228 -5.72 -2.87 -21.70
CA ASP A 228 -6.57 -3.68 -22.60
C ASP A 228 -6.02 -5.10 -22.86
N ALA A 229 -4.76 -5.36 -22.49
CA ALA A 229 -4.13 -6.66 -22.74
C ALA A 229 -4.65 -7.78 -21.82
N ARG A 230 -5.37 -7.43 -20.76
CA ARG A 230 -5.97 -8.34 -19.76
C ARG A 230 -7.30 -7.76 -19.27
N ASN A 231 -8.22 -8.63 -18.86
CA ASN A 231 -9.49 -8.22 -18.26
C ASN A 231 -9.33 -7.47 -16.93
N GLU A 232 -8.20 -7.67 -16.25
CA GLU A 232 -7.86 -7.00 -15.00
C GLU A 232 -6.65 -6.09 -15.24
N PHE A 233 -6.80 -4.82 -14.85
CA PHE A 233 -5.72 -3.82 -14.80
C PHE A 233 -5.44 -3.47 -13.34
N LEU A 234 -4.21 -3.00 -13.07
CA LEU A 234 -3.83 -2.60 -11.72
C LEU A 234 -4.10 -1.12 -11.49
N LEU A 235 -4.50 -0.81 -10.26
CA LEU A 235 -4.68 0.53 -9.74
C LEU A 235 -3.56 0.86 -8.75
N GLU A 236 -3.58 2.09 -8.24
CA GLU A 236 -2.55 2.57 -7.34
C GLU A 236 -2.42 1.71 -6.07
N ALA A 237 -3.53 1.18 -5.55
CA ALA A 237 -3.55 0.32 -4.37
C ALA A 237 -2.75 -0.99 -4.58
N ASP A 238 -2.69 -1.51 -5.80
CA ASP A 238 -2.04 -2.80 -6.08
C ASP A 238 -0.50 -2.69 -6.13
N VAL A 239 0.01 -1.55 -6.58
CA VAL A 239 1.46 -1.31 -6.75
C VAL A 239 2.09 -0.56 -5.58
N ARG A 240 1.28 0.11 -4.76
CA ARG A 240 1.76 0.83 -3.56
C ARG A 240 2.65 -0.05 -2.66
N PRO A 241 2.25 -1.29 -2.30
CA PRO A 241 3.02 -2.18 -1.40
C PRO A 241 4.47 -2.41 -1.79
N VAL A 242 4.81 -2.29 -3.07
CA VAL A 242 6.15 -2.57 -3.59
C VAL A 242 6.94 -1.32 -3.93
N THR A 243 6.30 -0.15 -4.03
CA THR A 243 6.88 1.04 -4.63
C THR A 243 8.09 1.57 -3.85
N ASP A 244 8.08 1.51 -2.51
CA ASP A 244 9.20 1.99 -1.69
C ASP A 244 10.39 1.02 -1.71
N ARG A 245 10.14 -0.29 -1.80
CA ARG A 245 11.21 -1.28 -2.02
C ARG A 245 11.83 -1.12 -3.41
N MET A 246 11.02 -0.78 -4.42
CA MET A 246 11.54 -0.42 -5.74
C MET A 246 12.37 0.87 -5.70
N GLU A 247 12.00 1.88 -4.91
CA GLU A 247 12.80 3.11 -4.73
C GLU A 247 14.19 2.79 -4.17
N GLN A 248 14.27 1.99 -3.10
CA GLN A 248 15.55 1.57 -2.53
C GLN A 248 16.41 0.80 -3.54
N ALA A 249 15.83 -0.18 -4.25
CA ALA A 249 16.52 -0.93 -5.30
C ALA A 249 16.96 -0.02 -6.46
N ALA A 250 16.15 0.97 -6.84
CA ALA A 250 16.45 1.91 -7.92
C ALA A 250 17.64 2.81 -7.57
N TYR A 251 17.72 3.33 -6.34
CA TYR A 251 18.90 4.05 -5.87
C TYR A 251 20.15 3.17 -5.87
N ASP A 252 20.03 1.92 -5.40
CA ASP A 252 21.15 0.99 -5.38
C ASP A 252 21.68 0.72 -6.81
N VAL A 253 20.77 0.43 -7.75
CA VAL A 253 21.12 0.26 -9.18
C VAL A 253 21.74 1.53 -9.76
N LEU A 254 21.12 2.70 -9.52
CA LEU A 254 21.58 3.96 -10.08
C LEU A 254 23.00 4.30 -9.63
N VAL A 255 23.31 4.13 -8.35
CA VAL A 255 24.61 4.56 -7.81
C VAL A 255 25.68 3.46 -7.93
N ASN A 256 25.31 2.19 -7.77
CA ASN A 256 26.27 1.11 -7.62
C ASN A 256 26.42 0.22 -8.85
N LYS A 257 25.57 0.30 -9.89
CA LYS A 257 25.79 -0.52 -11.10
C LYS A 257 27.08 -0.14 -11.82
N ALA A 258 27.94 -1.12 -12.11
CA ALA A 258 29.26 -0.87 -12.69
C ALA A 258 29.23 -0.52 -14.17
N SER A 259 28.36 -1.15 -14.94
CA SER A 259 28.22 -0.91 -16.38
C SER A 259 26.77 -0.55 -16.69
N TRP A 260 26.52 0.74 -16.99
CA TRP A 260 25.18 1.21 -17.32
C TRP A 260 24.77 0.77 -18.72
N ARG A 261 23.50 0.43 -18.93
CA ARG A 261 22.97 -0.14 -20.19
C ARG A 261 23.64 -1.45 -20.61
N SER A 262 24.00 -2.28 -19.63
CA SER A 262 24.52 -3.63 -19.85
C SER A 262 23.73 -4.64 -19.01
N PRO A 263 23.47 -5.87 -19.49
CA PRO A 263 22.84 -6.92 -18.69
C PRO A 263 23.67 -7.37 -17.49
N ASP A 264 24.96 -7.01 -17.43
CA ASP A 264 25.88 -7.44 -16.39
C ASP A 264 25.44 -7.00 -14.99
N ALA A 265 25.58 -7.88 -14.00
CA ALA A 265 25.24 -7.63 -12.60
C ALA A 265 26.42 -7.03 -11.79
N GLU A 266 27.49 -6.62 -12.47
CA GLU A 266 28.66 -6.06 -11.80
C GLU A 266 28.33 -4.78 -11.03
N ARG A 267 28.92 -4.68 -9.84
CA ARG A 267 28.67 -3.65 -8.84
C ARG A 267 29.94 -2.88 -8.50
N ARG A 268 29.80 -1.58 -8.25
CA ARG A 268 30.76 -0.70 -7.58
C ARG A 268 30.22 -0.44 -6.18
N GLU A 269 31.05 -0.46 -5.14
CA GLU A 269 30.62 -0.07 -3.79
C GLU A 269 30.84 1.44 -3.59
N ARG A 270 29.94 2.26 -4.14
CA ARG A 270 30.02 3.72 -4.03
C ARG A 270 29.11 4.30 -2.96
N TRP A 271 28.00 3.63 -2.69
CA TRP A 271 27.01 4.10 -1.75
C TRP A 271 26.29 2.93 -1.07
N CYS A 272 25.97 3.12 0.20
CA CYS A 272 25.04 2.29 0.92
C CYS A 272 24.05 3.19 1.65
N PRO A 273 22.74 2.88 1.64
CA PRO A 273 21.78 3.57 2.49
C PRO A 273 22.13 3.40 3.97
N THR A 274 21.97 4.46 4.77
CA THR A 274 22.16 4.39 6.22
C THR A 274 20.93 3.81 6.92
N SER A 275 19.79 3.76 6.23
CA SER A 275 18.61 3.03 6.64
C SER A 275 17.77 2.53 5.47
N GLY A 276 16.99 1.49 5.69
CA GLY A 276 16.09 0.97 4.67
C GLY A 276 15.32 -0.26 5.09
N SER A 277 14.66 -0.86 4.11
CA SER A 277 13.98 -2.14 4.25
C SER A 277 14.94 -3.30 3.97
N PHE A 278 14.86 -4.37 4.76
CA PHE A 278 15.61 -5.62 4.51
C PHE A 278 14.74 -6.83 4.15
N ASN A 279 13.42 -6.67 4.06
CA ASN A 279 12.51 -7.71 3.58
C ASN A 279 11.18 -7.13 3.06
N ALA A 280 10.42 -7.93 2.31
CA ALA A 280 9.12 -7.54 1.77
C ALA A 280 8.04 -7.26 2.85
N ASN A 281 8.27 -7.65 4.10
CA ASN A 281 7.34 -7.46 5.22
C ASN A 281 7.54 -6.14 5.99
N GLY A 282 8.43 -5.26 5.50
CA GLY A 282 8.70 -3.98 6.14
C GLY A 282 9.64 -4.05 7.35
N GLY A 283 10.51 -5.08 7.42
CA GLY A 283 11.64 -5.09 8.37
C GLY A 283 12.61 -3.95 8.05
N MET A 284 13.11 -3.27 9.10
CA MET A 284 13.96 -2.08 8.97
C MET A 284 15.38 -2.33 9.45
N PHE A 285 16.37 -1.77 8.74
CA PHE A 285 17.73 -1.66 9.25
C PHE A 285 18.13 -0.19 9.41
N ILE A 286 19.01 0.06 10.38
CA ILE A 286 19.67 1.35 10.62
C ILE A 286 21.16 1.08 10.79
N GLN A 287 22.00 1.86 10.11
CA GLN A 287 23.44 1.84 10.28
C GLN A 287 23.81 2.42 11.65
N GLN A 288 24.66 1.71 12.37
CA GLN A 288 25.19 2.15 13.64
C GLN A 288 25.88 3.52 13.51
N HIS A 289 25.68 4.41 14.49
CA HIS A 289 26.23 5.76 14.52
C HIS A 289 25.73 6.72 13.44
N THR A 290 24.59 6.41 12.81
CA THR A 290 23.89 7.33 11.91
C THR A 290 22.56 7.78 12.52
N THR A 291 22.03 8.90 12.04
CA THR A 291 20.73 9.45 12.46
C THR A 291 19.83 9.64 11.23
N PRO A 292 19.43 8.53 10.58
CA PRO A 292 18.61 8.61 9.38
C PRO A 292 17.24 9.20 9.71
N THR A 293 16.67 9.93 8.75
CA THR A 293 15.26 10.34 8.83
C THR A 293 14.40 9.28 8.13
N THR A 294 13.51 8.64 8.87
CA THR A 294 12.62 7.62 8.30
C THR A 294 11.18 8.13 8.32
N ASP A 295 10.58 8.24 7.14
CA ASP A 295 9.14 8.39 7.00
C ASP A 295 8.51 7.00 6.85
N GLY A 296 7.23 6.86 7.16
CA GLY A 296 6.55 5.59 7.01
C GLY A 296 5.08 5.80 6.74
N LEU A 297 4.55 4.96 5.86
CA LEU A 297 3.12 4.79 5.68
C LEU A 297 2.71 3.52 6.41
N LEU A 298 1.87 3.66 7.42
CA LEU A 298 1.13 2.52 7.95
C LEU A 298 -0.04 2.29 6.99
N LEU A 299 -0.12 1.11 6.40
CA LEU A 299 -1.28 0.66 5.66
C LEU A 299 -2.21 -0.13 6.58
N ASP A 300 -3.44 -0.31 6.14
CA ASP A 300 -4.34 -1.26 6.79
C ASP A 300 -3.79 -2.71 6.80
N GLU A 301 -4.52 -3.58 7.48
CA GLU A 301 -4.14 -4.99 7.64
C GLU A 301 -4.08 -5.79 6.33
N TRP A 302 -4.65 -5.25 5.25
CA TRP A 302 -4.62 -5.86 3.92
C TRP A 302 -3.59 -5.20 3.00
N GLY A 303 -3.04 -4.05 3.37
CA GLY A 303 -2.09 -3.29 2.56
C GLY A 303 -2.73 -2.52 1.43
N VAL A 304 -4.03 -2.19 1.54
CA VAL A 304 -4.77 -1.60 0.43
C VAL A 304 -4.67 -0.08 0.47
N TRP A 305 -4.97 0.53 1.62
CA TRP A 305 -4.91 1.98 1.80
C TRP A 305 -4.09 2.39 3.02
N PRO A 306 -3.43 3.58 2.98
CA PRO A 306 -2.75 4.14 4.13
C PRO A 306 -3.73 4.47 5.26
N MET A 307 -3.32 4.27 6.50
CA MET A 307 -4.09 4.54 7.70
C MET A 307 -4.19 6.05 7.97
N ALA A 308 -5.40 6.56 8.15
CA ALA A 308 -5.68 7.94 8.54
C ALA A 308 -5.59 8.13 10.06
N LEU A 309 -4.39 8.00 10.64
CA LEU A 309 -4.22 7.96 12.11
C LEU A 309 -4.61 9.26 12.83
N ALA A 310 -4.51 10.41 12.16
CA ALA A 310 -4.74 11.71 12.78
C ALA A 310 -6.24 12.05 12.95
N HIS A 311 -7.07 11.65 12.00
CA HIS A 311 -8.49 12.05 11.91
C HIS A 311 -9.45 10.88 11.65
N GLY A 312 -8.95 9.71 11.23
CA GLY A 312 -9.75 8.53 10.92
C GLY A 312 -9.95 7.55 12.06
N VAL A 313 -9.60 7.90 13.30
CA VAL A 313 -9.80 7.03 14.46
C VAL A 313 -11.15 7.33 15.11
N PHE A 314 -12.08 6.37 15.06
CA PHE A 314 -13.40 6.52 15.66
C PHE A 314 -13.33 6.35 17.18
N LYS A 315 -13.61 7.44 17.93
CA LYS A 315 -13.74 7.40 19.41
C LYS A 315 -15.00 6.65 19.85
N THR A 316 -16.09 6.82 19.12
CA THR A 316 -17.36 6.14 19.31
C THR A 316 -17.81 5.57 17.98
N ARG A 317 -18.22 4.30 17.98
CA ARG A 317 -18.72 3.61 16.79
C ARG A 317 -20.25 3.66 16.77
N PRO A 318 -20.88 3.71 15.59
CA PRO A 318 -22.31 3.47 15.46
C PRO A 318 -22.71 2.16 16.15
N SER A 319 -23.83 2.15 16.88
CA SER A 319 -24.27 1.00 17.70
C SER A 319 -24.54 -0.28 16.90
N HIS A 320 -24.83 -0.15 15.61
CA HIS A 320 -25.08 -1.27 14.71
C HIS A 320 -23.80 -1.89 14.12
N TRP A 321 -22.64 -1.27 14.34
CA TRP A 321 -21.35 -1.84 13.92
C TRP A 321 -20.86 -2.90 14.90
N TRP A 322 -20.18 -3.91 14.40
CA TRP A 322 -19.46 -4.84 15.24
C TRP A 322 -18.04 -5.04 14.71
N PRO A 323 -17.01 -5.04 15.57
CA PRO A 323 -17.06 -4.93 17.02
C PRO A 323 -17.18 -3.47 17.50
N GLN A 324 -17.80 -3.26 18.66
CA GLN A 324 -17.93 -1.93 19.28
C GLN A 324 -16.62 -1.43 19.88
N VAL A 325 -15.78 -2.36 20.32
CA VAL A 325 -14.46 -2.10 20.92
C VAL A 325 -13.48 -3.06 20.28
N ASP A 326 -12.27 -2.60 19.98
CA ASP A 326 -11.23 -3.52 19.52
C ASP A 326 -10.64 -4.28 20.71
N PRO A 327 -10.31 -5.57 20.56
CA PRO A 327 -9.56 -6.27 21.59
C PRO A 327 -8.25 -5.52 21.85
N ARG A 328 -7.78 -5.51 23.10
CA ARG A 328 -6.38 -5.16 23.38
C ARG A 328 -5.53 -6.12 22.56
N SER A 329 -4.74 -5.64 21.61
CA SER A 329 -3.92 -6.51 20.74
C SER A 329 -3.07 -7.43 21.61
N SER A 330 -3.36 -8.73 21.61
CA SER A 330 -2.70 -9.69 22.51
C SER A 330 -1.40 -10.27 21.96
N ASP A 331 -1.09 -10.08 20.67
CA ASP A 331 0.17 -10.52 20.09
C ASP A 331 0.68 -9.45 19.10
N SER A 332 1.38 -8.45 19.62
CA SER A 332 2.25 -7.64 18.76
C SER A 332 3.49 -8.49 18.44
N GLU A 333 3.52 -9.15 17.28
CA GLU A 333 4.80 -9.59 16.73
C GLU A 333 5.73 -8.38 16.67
N GLY A 334 6.94 -8.55 17.22
CA GLY A 334 7.91 -7.49 17.38
C GLY A 334 8.19 -6.76 16.06
N PHE A 335 8.40 -5.46 16.17
CA PHE A 335 9.05 -4.71 15.10
C PHE A 335 10.51 -5.12 15.05
N GLU A 336 10.94 -5.71 13.93
CA GLU A 336 12.34 -6.05 13.75
C GLU A 336 13.09 -4.82 13.23
N ILE A 337 13.79 -4.14 14.14
CA ILE A 337 14.84 -3.19 13.81
C ILE A 337 16.17 -3.89 13.96
N ARG A 338 16.97 -3.87 12.90
CA ARG A 338 18.36 -4.28 12.97
C ARG A 338 19.25 -3.05 13.02
N ILE A 339 20.05 -2.93 14.08
CA ILE A 339 21.18 -2.00 14.10
C ILE A 339 22.35 -2.76 13.49
N VAL A 340 22.85 -2.28 12.35
CA VAL A 340 23.87 -2.96 11.55
C VAL A 340 25.16 -2.14 11.62
N ALA A 341 26.29 -2.79 11.91
CA ALA A 341 27.57 -2.09 11.93
C ALA A 341 27.96 -1.64 10.51
N GLU A 342 28.69 -0.53 10.39
CA GLU A 342 29.11 0.00 9.08
C GLU A 342 29.89 -1.02 8.24
N ARG A 343 30.72 -1.84 8.87
CA ARG A 343 31.48 -2.90 8.18
C ARG A 343 30.60 -3.99 7.56
N ASP A 344 29.38 -4.18 8.07
CA ASP A 344 28.43 -5.16 7.54
C ASP A 344 27.59 -4.53 6.40
N LEU A 345 27.80 -3.23 6.13
CA LEU A 345 27.16 -2.44 5.07
C LEU A 345 28.10 -2.10 3.90
N ARG A 346 29.37 -2.50 3.92
CA ARG A 346 30.34 -2.19 2.86
C ARG A 346 30.77 -3.42 2.07
#